data_AF-A0A661Y0Y1-F1
#
_entry.id   AF-A0A661Y0Y1-F1
#
_cell.length_a   1.000
_cell.length_b   1.000
_cell.length_c   1.000
_cell.angle_alpha   90.00
_cell.angle_beta   90.00
_cell.angle_gamma   90.00
#
_symmetry.space_group_name_H-M   'P 1'
#
loop_
_entity.id
_entity.type
_entity.pdbx_description
1 polymer ?
#
loop_
_entity_poly.entity_id
_entity_poly.type
_entity_poly.pdbx_seq_one_letter_code
_entity_poly.pdbx_strand_id
1 'polypeptide(L)'
;MPLDRQIDIWIAEAEEIWLEKIHTHIKNLFSTVFLPSHDQTHHRRVWNIARSLLKEMALYDAMLDRSLVEGLLIATYFHDVGMVRSAREDHGALGREICESYFNEKGVIPFSRYSEALEAIELHDVKNMELSVSKTSRVPLSILDILSVADDLEALGTIGIYRYIEIYLMRDSNLRNLGIRILGNANKRFENLRIRCKDYPGLLTSYEAQFSDLVSFFDNYNQQLLTEKKPESVYFGHLGVVNHIRTFSLEKHTMPMDLL
;
A
#
# COMPACT_ATOMS: atom_id res chain seq x y z
N MET A 1 13.81 -29.10 2.96
CA MET A 1 13.87 -28.23 1.77
C MET A 1 14.29 -26.86 2.27
N PRO A 2 15.24 -26.17 1.61
CA PRO A 2 15.60 -24.80 1.97
C PRO A 2 14.36 -23.88 2.04
N LEU A 3 14.32 -22.96 3.00
CA LEU A 3 13.14 -22.11 3.26
C LEU A 3 12.77 -21.22 2.06
N ASP A 4 13.77 -20.75 1.31
CA ASP A 4 13.64 -20.00 0.05
C ASP A 4 12.89 -20.79 -1.05
N ARG A 5 13.05 -22.12 -1.10
CA ARG A 5 12.25 -22.95 -2.03
C ARG A 5 10.86 -23.24 -1.49
N GLN A 6 10.72 -23.29 -0.17
CA GLN A 6 9.44 -23.55 0.47
C GLN A 6 8.49 -22.36 0.37
N ILE A 7 9.03 -21.13 0.51
CA ILE A 7 8.24 -19.90 0.39
C ILE A 7 7.64 -19.75 -1.00
N ASP A 8 8.39 -20.10 -2.05
CA ASP A 8 7.89 -20.06 -3.44
C ASP A 8 6.71 -21.01 -3.64
N ILE A 9 6.74 -22.20 -3.04
CA ILE A 9 5.64 -23.16 -3.09
C ILE A 9 4.42 -22.61 -2.36
N TRP A 10 4.58 -22.10 -1.15
CA TRP A 10 3.46 -21.54 -0.37
C TRP A 10 2.82 -20.33 -1.05
N ILE A 11 3.63 -19.45 -1.65
CA ILE A 11 3.14 -18.33 -2.46
C ILE A 11 2.34 -18.85 -3.66
N ALA A 12 2.90 -19.80 -4.42
CA ALA A 12 2.23 -20.34 -5.61
C ALA A 12 0.90 -21.02 -5.26
N GLU A 13 0.85 -21.81 -4.19
CA GLU A 13 -0.39 -22.42 -3.70
C GLU A 13 -1.42 -21.36 -3.31
N ALA A 14 -1.02 -20.32 -2.57
CA ALA A 14 -1.92 -19.23 -2.21
C ALA A 14 -2.41 -18.45 -3.44
N GLU A 15 -1.54 -18.18 -4.41
CA GLU A 15 -1.91 -17.51 -5.66
C GLU A 15 -2.90 -18.33 -6.49
N GLU A 16 -2.68 -19.64 -6.61
CA GLU A 16 -3.58 -20.56 -7.31
C GLU A 16 -4.98 -20.58 -6.68
N ILE A 17 -5.06 -20.57 -5.35
CA ILE A 17 -6.34 -20.65 -4.64
C ILE A 17 -7.07 -19.31 -4.67
N TRP A 18 -6.35 -18.20 -4.43
CA TRP A 18 -6.97 -16.93 -4.03
C TRP A 18 -6.89 -15.82 -5.06
N LEU A 19 -5.76 -15.67 -5.77
CA LEU A 19 -5.40 -14.41 -6.44
C LEU A 19 -6.49 -13.91 -7.39
N GLU A 20 -6.87 -14.72 -8.37
CA GLU A 20 -7.84 -14.28 -9.40
C GLU A 20 -9.27 -14.20 -8.86
N LYS A 21 -9.63 -15.05 -7.88
CA LYS A 21 -10.96 -15.05 -7.26
C LYS A 21 -11.19 -13.80 -6.43
N ILE A 22 -10.22 -13.43 -5.59
CA ILE A 22 -10.28 -12.22 -4.79
C ILE A 22 -10.15 -11.00 -5.70
N HIS A 23 -9.18 -10.97 -6.63
CA HIS A 23 -9.01 -9.85 -7.56
C HIS A 23 -10.31 -9.51 -8.31
N THR A 24 -11.01 -10.52 -8.83
CA THR A 24 -12.29 -10.33 -9.52
C THR A 24 -13.37 -9.80 -8.59
N HIS A 25 -13.46 -10.33 -7.36
CA HIS A 25 -14.41 -9.85 -6.36
C HIS A 25 -14.17 -8.38 -6.00
N ILE A 26 -12.93 -8.02 -5.68
CA ILE A 26 -12.53 -6.66 -5.32
C ILE A 26 -12.75 -5.70 -6.49
N LYS A 27 -12.37 -6.08 -7.71
CA LYS A 27 -12.65 -5.30 -8.92
C LYS A 27 -14.15 -4.98 -9.08
N ASN A 28 -15.02 -5.95 -8.80
CA ASN A 28 -16.46 -5.72 -8.87
C ASN A 28 -16.94 -4.75 -7.79
N LEU A 29 -16.39 -4.81 -6.57
CA LEU A 29 -16.72 -3.86 -5.50
C LEU A 29 -16.33 -2.42 -5.88
N PHE A 30 -15.13 -2.22 -6.44
CA PHE A 30 -14.65 -0.90 -6.86
C PHE A 30 -15.30 -0.39 -8.16
N SER A 31 -16.02 -1.23 -8.92
CA SER A 31 -16.61 -0.84 -10.22
C SER A 31 -17.61 0.31 -10.16
N THR A 32 -18.13 0.63 -8.96
CA THR A 32 -19.12 1.70 -8.73
C THR A 32 -18.57 2.88 -7.95
N VAL A 33 -17.29 2.85 -7.58
CA VAL A 33 -16.65 3.85 -6.72
C VAL A 33 -15.43 4.43 -7.42
N PHE A 34 -15.36 5.75 -7.51
CA PHE A 34 -14.21 6.43 -8.11
C PHE A 34 -13.12 6.67 -7.06
N LEU A 35 -12.14 5.76 -7.01
CA LEU A 35 -10.95 5.83 -6.15
C LEU A 35 -9.69 5.40 -6.94
N PRO A 36 -9.18 6.25 -7.85
CA PRO A 36 -8.17 5.84 -8.84
C PRO A 36 -6.86 5.34 -8.24
N SER A 37 -6.46 5.88 -7.09
CA SER A 37 -5.27 5.46 -6.33
C SER A 37 -5.47 4.25 -5.43
N HIS A 38 -6.70 3.80 -5.20
CA HIS A 38 -7.05 2.74 -4.23
C HIS A 38 -8.05 1.74 -4.83
N ASP A 39 -7.93 1.43 -6.12
CA ASP A 39 -8.74 0.40 -6.77
C ASP A 39 -8.10 -1.00 -6.67
N GLN A 40 -8.65 -2.00 -7.38
CA GLN A 40 -8.08 -3.36 -7.43
C GLN A 40 -6.61 -3.41 -7.86
N THR A 41 -6.09 -2.39 -8.56
CA THR A 41 -4.70 -2.36 -8.99
C THR A 41 -3.76 -2.02 -7.84
N HIS A 42 -4.16 -1.15 -6.90
CA HIS A 42 -3.44 -0.89 -5.65
C HIS A 42 -3.23 -2.19 -4.88
N HIS A 43 -4.32 -2.90 -4.60
CA HIS A 43 -4.28 -4.19 -3.93
C HIS A 43 -3.36 -5.22 -4.62
N ARG A 44 -3.37 -5.27 -5.97
CA ARG A 44 -2.48 -6.15 -6.74
C ARG A 44 -1.00 -5.76 -6.58
N ARG A 45 -0.68 -4.47 -6.48
CA ARG A 45 0.68 -3.99 -6.24
C ARG A 45 1.15 -4.33 -4.83
N VAL A 46 0.32 -4.07 -3.81
CA VAL A 46 0.61 -4.45 -2.41
C VAL A 46 0.84 -5.97 -2.29
N TRP A 47 0.03 -6.80 -2.97
CA TRP A 47 0.27 -8.25 -3.07
C TRP A 47 1.65 -8.59 -3.60
N ASN A 48 2.06 -7.97 -4.72
CA ASN A 48 3.36 -8.22 -5.34
C ASN A 48 4.53 -7.79 -4.44
N ILE A 49 4.36 -6.68 -3.71
CA ILE A 49 5.34 -6.21 -2.73
C ILE A 49 5.43 -7.19 -1.55
N ALA A 50 4.29 -7.60 -0.98
CA ALA A 50 4.23 -8.60 0.08
C ALA A 50 4.90 -9.93 -0.33
N ARG A 51 4.67 -10.38 -1.57
CA ARG A 51 5.37 -11.55 -2.13
C ARG A 51 6.88 -11.37 -2.13
N SER A 52 7.35 -10.19 -2.51
CA SER A 52 8.79 -9.88 -2.60
C SER A 52 9.43 -9.79 -1.21
N LEU A 53 8.70 -9.20 -0.24
CA LEU A 53 9.07 -9.18 1.17
C LEU A 53 9.22 -10.59 1.73
N LEU A 54 8.24 -11.47 1.50
CA LEU A 54 8.29 -12.87 1.96
C LEU A 54 9.53 -13.61 1.43
N LYS A 55 9.85 -13.42 0.14
CA LYS A 55 11.04 -14.04 -0.47
C LYS A 55 12.33 -13.53 0.15
N GLU A 56 12.46 -12.21 0.34
CA GLU A 56 13.63 -11.62 0.98
C GLU A 56 13.77 -12.10 2.42
N MET A 57 12.68 -12.12 3.19
CA MET A 57 12.66 -12.61 4.58
C MET A 57 13.06 -14.08 4.69
N ALA A 58 12.69 -14.91 3.72
CA ALA A 58 13.05 -16.32 3.69
C ALA A 58 14.57 -16.56 3.53
N LEU A 59 15.32 -15.60 2.96
CA LEU A 59 16.78 -15.67 2.84
C LEU A 59 17.50 -15.57 4.20
N TYR A 60 16.85 -14.93 5.18
CA TYR A 60 17.44 -14.67 6.50
C TYR A 60 16.87 -15.57 7.60
N ASP A 61 16.25 -16.69 7.21
CA ASP A 61 15.66 -17.69 8.12
C ASP A 61 14.62 -17.10 9.08
N ALA A 62 13.73 -16.26 8.53
CA ALA A 62 12.55 -15.79 9.24
C ALA A 62 11.64 -16.98 9.57
N MET A 63 11.02 -16.97 10.75
CA MET A 63 10.03 -17.98 11.16
C MET A 63 8.72 -17.79 10.37
N LEU A 64 8.75 -18.15 9.09
CA LEU A 64 7.62 -18.11 8.17
C LEU A 64 6.92 -19.47 8.16
N ASP A 65 5.60 -19.45 8.13
CA ASP A 65 4.78 -20.65 7.91
C ASP A 65 3.76 -20.41 6.80
N ARG A 66 3.22 -21.52 6.26
CA ARG A 66 2.23 -21.50 5.16
C ARG A 66 1.02 -20.62 5.49
N SER A 67 0.54 -20.66 6.72
CA SER A 67 -0.67 -19.93 7.11
C SER A 67 -0.43 -18.43 7.22
N LEU A 68 0.80 -18.00 7.55
CA LEU A 68 1.20 -16.59 7.54
C LEU A 68 1.23 -16.06 6.11
N VAL A 69 1.83 -16.83 5.19
CA VAL A 69 1.90 -16.45 3.76
C VAL A 69 0.51 -16.29 3.18
N GLU A 70 -0.35 -17.29 3.36
CA GLU A 70 -1.73 -17.27 2.88
C GLU A 70 -2.51 -16.09 3.47
N GLY A 71 -2.43 -15.91 4.79
CA GLY A 71 -3.13 -14.83 5.48
C GLY A 71 -2.66 -13.43 5.09
N LEU A 72 -1.35 -13.23 4.94
CA LEU A 72 -0.78 -11.96 4.47
C LEU A 72 -1.27 -11.61 3.07
N LEU A 73 -1.18 -12.55 2.13
CA LEU A 73 -1.56 -12.30 0.75
C LEU A 73 -3.06 -11.96 0.67
N ILE A 74 -3.93 -12.69 1.37
CA ILE A 74 -5.35 -12.33 1.47
C ILE A 74 -5.53 -10.93 2.07
N ALA A 75 -4.85 -10.62 3.19
CA ALA A 75 -4.95 -9.33 3.84
C ALA A 75 -4.56 -8.15 2.91
N THR A 76 -3.59 -8.34 1.99
CA THR A 76 -3.23 -7.30 1.01
C THR A 76 -4.39 -6.88 0.09
N TYR A 77 -5.36 -7.75 -0.19
CA TYR A 77 -6.52 -7.39 -1.00
C TYR A 77 -7.66 -6.74 -0.20
N PHE A 78 -7.76 -7.06 1.09
CA PHE A 78 -8.88 -6.62 1.91
C PHE A 78 -8.55 -5.41 2.81
N HIS A 79 -7.28 -5.04 3.00
CA HIS A 79 -6.90 -3.93 3.90
C HIS A 79 -7.64 -2.62 3.60
N ASP A 80 -7.64 -2.19 2.34
CA ASP A 80 -8.29 -0.94 1.89
C ASP A 80 -9.68 -1.16 1.26
N VAL A 81 -10.20 -2.39 1.15
CA VAL A 81 -11.49 -2.60 0.44
C VAL A 81 -12.66 -1.89 1.12
N GLY A 82 -12.57 -1.62 2.43
CA GLY A 82 -13.57 -0.82 3.14
C GLY A 82 -13.77 0.59 2.57
N MET A 83 -12.80 1.10 1.80
CA MET A 83 -12.91 2.38 1.09
C MET A 83 -14.05 2.41 0.06
N VAL A 84 -14.56 1.25 -0.40
CA VAL A 84 -15.78 1.19 -1.24
C VAL A 84 -17.04 1.65 -0.48
N ARG A 85 -16.99 1.65 0.85
CA ARG A 85 -18.10 2.05 1.74
C ARG A 85 -17.81 3.38 2.46
N SER A 86 -16.59 3.59 2.93
CA SER A 86 -16.18 4.79 3.67
C SER A 86 -14.71 5.09 3.47
N ALA A 87 -14.36 6.34 3.12
CA ALA A 87 -12.97 6.81 3.05
C ALA A 87 -12.45 7.37 4.40
N ARG A 88 -13.18 7.14 5.51
CA ARG A 88 -12.81 7.61 6.85
C ARG A 88 -11.93 6.58 7.57
N GLU A 89 -11.55 6.88 8.81
CA GLU A 89 -10.68 6.03 9.64
C GLU A 89 -11.26 4.62 9.92
N ASP A 90 -12.55 4.39 9.67
CA ASP A 90 -13.24 3.11 9.85
C ASP A 90 -13.09 2.13 8.67
N HIS A 91 -12.39 2.50 7.59
CA HIS A 91 -12.23 1.65 6.41
C HIS A 91 -11.58 0.29 6.71
N GLY A 92 -10.65 0.22 7.67
CA GLY A 92 -10.06 -1.06 8.10
C GLY A 92 -11.11 -2.03 8.66
N ALA A 93 -11.98 -1.56 9.56
CA ALA A 93 -13.05 -2.36 10.14
C ALA A 93 -14.05 -2.83 9.06
N LEU A 94 -14.40 -1.96 8.11
CA LEU A 94 -15.24 -2.32 6.98
C LEU A 94 -14.55 -3.32 6.04
N GLY A 95 -13.23 -3.22 5.85
CA GLY A 95 -12.44 -4.18 5.09
C GLY A 95 -12.47 -5.57 5.71
N ARG A 96 -12.38 -5.65 7.04
CA ARG A 96 -12.54 -6.88 7.80
C ARG A 96 -13.91 -7.50 7.57
N GLU A 97 -14.99 -6.73 7.73
CA GLU A 97 -16.36 -7.21 7.52
C GLU A 97 -16.57 -7.76 6.10
N ILE A 98 -15.99 -7.08 5.10
CA ILE A 98 -16.06 -7.51 3.70
C ILE A 98 -15.30 -8.84 3.50
N CYS A 99 -14.13 -9.01 4.14
CA CYS A 99 -13.38 -10.27 4.13
C CYS A 99 -14.16 -11.42 4.79
N GLU A 100 -14.75 -11.18 5.98
CA GLU A 100 -15.59 -12.16 6.68
C GLU A 100 -16.79 -12.58 5.82
N SER A 101 -17.47 -11.59 5.20
CA SER A 101 -18.60 -11.84 4.31
C SER A 101 -18.19 -12.68 3.10
N TYR A 102 -17.06 -12.37 2.47
CA TYR A 102 -16.53 -13.15 1.35
C TYR A 102 -16.29 -14.62 1.71
N PHE A 103 -15.66 -14.90 2.86
CA PHE A 103 -15.40 -16.26 3.31
C PHE A 103 -16.69 -17.03 3.60
N ASN A 104 -17.64 -16.39 4.29
CA ASN A 104 -18.93 -16.96 4.64
C ASN A 104 -19.77 -17.29 3.40
N GLU A 105 -19.89 -16.36 2.45
CA GLU A 105 -20.68 -16.55 1.23
C GLU A 105 -20.12 -17.63 0.31
N LYS A 106 -18.80 -17.83 0.32
CA LYS A 106 -18.13 -18.85 -0.50
C LYS A 106 -18.01 -20.21 0.19
N GLY A 107 -18.42 -20.33 1.46
CA GLY A 107 -18.29 -21.57 2.23
C GLY A 107 -16.83 -22.02 2.39
N VAL A 108 -15.90 -21.05 2.41
CA VAL A 108 -14.47 -21.31 2.54
C VAL A 108 -14.15 -21.62 4.00
N ILE A 109 -13.38 -22.70 4.24
CA ILE A 109 -12.89 -23.02 5.57
C ILE A 109 -11.74 -22.05 5.93
N PRO A 110 -11.81 -21.33 7.05
CA PRO A 110 -10.73 -20.47 7.52
C PRO A 110 -9.40 -21.23 7.72
N PHE A 111 -8.30 -20.62 7.31
CA PHE A 111 -6.94 -21.10 7.58
C PHE A 111 -6.50 -20.78 9.02
N SER A 112 -5.40 -21.37 9.50
CA SER A 112 -5.02 -21.32 10.92
C SER A 112 -4.83 -19.92 11.49
N ARG A 113 -4.31 -18.99 10.69
CA ARG A 113 -4.07 -17.57 11.05
C ARG A 113 -5.15 -16.63 10.53
N TYR A 114 -6.35 -17.13 10.22
CA TYR A 114 -7.43 -16.29 9.67
C TYR A 114 -7.79 -15.11 10.57
N SER A 115 -7.88 -15.33 11.89
CA SER A 115 -8.14 -14.25 12.84
C SER A 115 -7.04 -13.18 12.85
N GLU A 116 -5.77 -13.58 12.70
CA GLU A 116 -4.63 -12.64 12.62
C GLU A 116 -4.69 -11.83 11.31
N ALA A 117 -5.10 -12.45 10.20
CA ALA A 117 -5.29 -11.74 8.93
C ALA A 117 -6.42 -10.71 9.01
N LEU A 118 -7.54 -11.04 9.66
CA LEU A 118 -8.65 -10.11 9.89
C LEU A 118 -8.26 -8.94 10.79
N GLU A 119 -7.49 -9.21 11.85
CA GLU A 119 -6.93 -8.17 12.71
C GLU A 119 -5.95 -7.27 11.95
N ALA A 120 -5.09 -7.85 11.11
CA ALA A 120 -4.19 -7.08 10.27
C ALA A 120 -4.94 -6.16 9.29
N ILE A 121 -6.01 -6.66 8.66
CA ILE A 121 -6.88 -5.85 7.79
C ILE A 121 -7.48 -4.67 8.57
N GLU A 122 -8.03 -4.93 9.75
CA GLU A 122 -8.67 -3.90 10.57
C GLU A 122 -7.70 -2.82 11.06
N LEU A 123 -6.49 -3.23 11.44
CA LEU A 123 -5.53 -2.36 12.13
C LEU A 123 -4.43 -1.78 11.23
N HIS A 124 -4.42 -2.06 9.92
CA HIS A 124 -3.30 -1.72 9.03
C HIS A 124 -2.95 -0.22 9.01
N ASP A 125 -3.93 0.69 9.13
CA ASP A 125 -3.70 2.15 9.12
C ASP A 125 -3.56 2.76 10.53
N VAL A 126 -3.58 1.94 11.59
CA VAL A 126 -3.43 2.39 12.99
C VAL A 126 -1.97 2.69 13.30
N LYS A 127 -1.59 3.97 13.14
CA LYS A 127 -0.21 4.49 13.25
C LYS A 127 0.38 4.57 14.67
N ASN A 128 -0.40 4.23 15.71
CA ASN A 128 -0.03 4.41 17.13
C ASN A 128 0.27 3.11 17.89
N MET A 129 0.28 1.96 17.22
CA MET A 129 0.71 0.74 17.89
C MET A 129 2.22 0.76 18.05
N GLU A 130 2.67 0.86 19.30
CA GLU A 130 4.03 0.49 19.70
C GLU A 130 4.20 -1.00 19.43
N LEU A 131 4.50 -1.33 18.18
CA LEU A 131 4.83 -2.69 17.81
C LEU A 131 6.13 -3.03 18.54
N SER A 132 6.08 -4.11 19.32
CA SER A 132 7.14 -4.53 20.21
C SER A 132 8.35 -4.96 19.37
N VAL A 133 9.20 -4.01 19.00
CA VAL A 133 10.54 -4.29 18.48
C VAL A 133 11.35 -4.78 19.68
N SER A 134 11.19 -6.05 20.04
CA SER A 134 12.04 -6.72 21.01
C SER A 134 13.47 -6.61 20.53
N LYS A 135 14.31 -5.88 21.27
CA LYS A 135 15.75 -5.74 20.97
C LYS A 135 16.55 -7.03 21.26
N THR A 136 15.92 -8.12 21.70
CA THR A 136 16.66 -9.23 22.33
C THR A 136 16.10 -10.63 22.07
N SER A 137 15.09 -10.81 21.21
CA SER A 137 14.62 -12.12 20.76
C SER A 137 14.05 -11.99 19.35
N ARG A 138 14.37 -12.91 18.44
CA ARG A 138 13.78 -12.98 17.09
C ARG A 138 12.27 -13.24 17.23
N VAL A 139 11.48 -12.20 17.42
CA VAL A 139 10.02 -12.29 17.39
C VAL A 139 9.61 -12.47 15.93
N PRO A 140 8.81 -13.49 15.58
CA PRO A 140 8.29 -13.64 14.23
C PRO A 140 7.47 -12.40 13.85
N LEU A 141 7.70 -11.86 12.64
CA LEU A 141 6.89 -10.76 12.12
C LEU A 141 5.43 -11.22 12.01
N SER A 142 4.50 -10.38 12.46
CA SER A 142 3.06 -10.62 12.30
C SER A 142 2.59 -10.34 10.87
N ILE A 143 1.41 -10.82 10.51
CA ILE A 143 0.76 -10.45 9.24
C ILE A 143 0.62 -8.92 9.14
N LEU A 144 0.24 -8.26 10.23
CA LEU A 144 0.10 -6.80 10.30
C LEU A 144 1.43 -6.09 10.00
N ASP A 145 2.54 -6.55 10.59
CA ASP A 145 3.85 -5.92 10.36
C ASP A 145 4.25 -5.93 8.89
N ILE A 146 4.07 -7.07 8.23
CA ILE A 146 4.46 -7.24 6.83
C ILE A 146 3.47 -6.49 5.92
N LEU A 147 2.18 -6.51 6.23
CA LEU A 147 1.15 -5.77 5.50
C LEU A 147 1.40 -4.26 5.54
N SER A 148 1.64 -3.69 6.74
CA SER A 148 1.92 -2.26 6.88
C SER A 148 3.17 -1.85 6.12
N VAL A 149 4.23 -2.68 6.13
CA VAL A 149 5.42 -2.42 5.30
C VAL A 149 5.07 -2.49 3.82
N ALA A 150 4.32 -3.49 3.38
CA ALA A 150 3.95 -3.64 1.96
C ALA A 150 3.13 -2.46 1.43
N ASP A 151 2.17 -1.96 2.22
CA ASP A 151 1.37 -0.77 1.87
C ASP A 151 2.22 0.51 1.85
N ASP A 152 3.06 0.73 2.87
CA ASP A 152 3.98 1.87 2.95
C ASP A 152 4.91 1.95 1.72
N LEU A 153 5.39 0.80 1.25
CA LEU A 153 6.29 0.69 0.09
C LEU A 153 5.61 1.06 -1.23
N GLU A 154 4.32 0.76 -1.38
CA GLU A 154 3.50 1.15 -2.54
C GLU A 154 3.20 2.66 -2.56
N ALA A 155 3.49 3.39 -1.48
CA ALA A 155 3.43 4.85 -1.45
C ALA A 155 4.72 5.54 -1.94
N LEU A 156 5.71 4.81 -2.47
CA LEU A 156 7.00 5.38 -2.94
C LEU A 156 7.10 5.45 -4.47
N GLY A 157 8.12 6.15 -4.97
CA GLY A 157 8.41 6.25 -6.41
C GLY A 157 7.33 6.98 -7.21
N THR A 158 7.28 6.72 -8.52
CA THR A 158 6.33 7.37 -9.45
C THR A 158 4.88 7.10 -9.10
N ILE A 159 4.55 5.88 -8.68
CA ILE A 159 3.20 5.53 -8.24
C ILE A 159 2.86 6.30 -6.97
N GLY A 160 3.79 6.33 -6.00
CA GLY A 160 3.69 7.15 -4.80
C GLY A 160 3.43 8.62 -5.11
N ILE A 161 4.15 9.22 -6.06
CA ILE A 161 3.93 10.61 -6.49
C ILE A 161 2.48 10.81 -6.93
N TYR A 162 1.98 9.98 -7.85
CA TYR A 162 0.59 10.07 -8.32
C TYR A 162 -0.42 9.91 -7.17
N ARG A 163 -0.26 8.87 -6.33
CA ARG A 163 -1.17 8.58 -5.22
C ARG A 163 -1.18 9.70 -4.19
N TYR A 164 -0.01 10.21 -3.79
CA TYR A 164 0.07 11.32 -2.85
C TYR A 164 -0.61 12.58 -3.37
N ILE A 165 -0.37 12.92 -4.64
CA ILE A 165 -1.02 14.08 -5.28
C ILE A 165 -2.54 13.90 -5.22
N GLU A 166 -3.06 12.75 -5.64
CA GLU A 166 -4.49 12.49 -5.66
C GLU A 166 -5.11 12.58 -4.26
N ILE A 167 -4.59 11.80 -3.30
CA ILE A 167 -5.10 11.73 -1.93
C ILE A 167 -5.10 13.12 -1.28
N TYR A 168 -3.99 13.85 -1.40
CA TYR A 168 -3.87 15.13 -0.73
C TYR A 168 -4.72 16.20 -1.40
N LEU A 169 -4.86 16.20 -2.72
CA LEU A 169 -5.76 17.13 -3.41
C LEU A 169 -7.23 16.83 -3.10
N MET A 170 -7.61 15.57 -2.89
CA MET A 170 -8.95 15.19 -2.41
C MET A 170 -9.21 15.67 -0.97
N ARG A 171 -8.17 15.72 -0.13
CA ARG A 171 -8.26 16.11 1.29
C ARG A 171 -8.07 17.61 1.52
N ASP A 172 -7.37 18.32 0.64
CA ASP A 172 -7.01 19.72 0.76
C ASP A 172 -6.69 20.32 -0.63
N SER A 173 -7.38 21.40 -1.01
CA SER A 173 -7.16 22.07 -2.29
C SER A 173 -5.95 23.01 -2.31
N ASN A 174 -5.21 23.15 -1.21
CA ASN A 174 -4.09 24.09 -1.11
C ASN A 174 -2.79 23.53 -1.72
N LEU A 175 -2.57 23.85 -3.00
CA LEU A 175 -1.33 23.53 -3.72
C LEU A 175 -0.06 23.98 -2.97
N ARG A 176 -0.08 25.14 -2.31
CA ARG A 176 1.15 25.71 -1.71
C ARG A 176 1.73 24.86 -0.59
N ASN A 177 0.90 24.08 0.09
CA ASN A 177 1.32 23.22 1.20
C ASN A 177 1.42 21.74 0.80
N LEU A 178 0.99 21.39 -0.43
CA LEU A 178 0.86 20.01 -0.88
C LEU A 178 2.18 19.24 -0.76
N GLY A 179 3.24 19.74 -1.40
CA GLY A 179 4.55 19.08 -1.43
C GLY A 179 5.18 18.94 -0.05
N ILE A 180 5.14 20.00 0.77
CA ILE A 180 5.67 19.97 2.15
C ILE A 180 4.97 18.89 2.99
N ARG A 181 3.63 18.82 2.93
CA ARG A 181 2.88 17.83 3.72
C ARG A 181 3.10 16.39 3.22
N ILE A 182 3.28 16.21 1.91
CA ILE A 182 3.58 14.90 1.32
C ILE A 182 4.99 14.44 1.73
N LEU A 183 6.00 15.31 1.61
CA LEU A 183 7.37 15.01 2.05
C LEU A 183 7.42 14.63 3.53
N GLY A 184 6.69 15.35 4.39
CA GLY A 184 6.59 14.99 5.81
C GLY A 184 6.02 13.59 6.06
N ASN A 185 5.01 13.17 5.29
CA ASN A 185 4.42 11.84 5.38
C ASN A 185 5.35 10.76 4.83
N ALA A 186 5.89 10.97 3.63
CA ALA A 186 6.82 10.06 2.97
C ALA A 186 8.07 9.82 3.83
N ASN A 187 8.65 10.89 4.41
CA ASN A 187 9.79 10.78 5.34
C ASN A 187 9.46 9.88 6.53
N LYS A 188 8.28 10.07 7.16
CA LYS A 188 7.86 9.25 8.31
C LYS A 188 7.71 7.78 7.92
N ARG A 189 7.08 7.47 6.78
CA ARG A 189 6.93 6.10 6.28
C ARG A 189 8.28 5.47 5.96
N PHE A 190 9.18 6.22 5.34
CA PHE A 190 10.50 5.73 4.97
C PHE A 190 11.41 5.48 6.19
N GLU A 191 11.35 6.32 7.21
CA GLU A 191 12.05 6.08 8.48
C GLU A 191 11.48 4.86 9.22
N ASN A 192 10.16 4.67 9.21
CA ASN A 192 9.54 3.44 9.73
C ASN A 192 10.04 2.20 8.98
N LEU A 193 10.12 2.27 7.65
CA LEU A 193 10.68 1.20 6.82
C LEU A 193 12.12 0.89 7.20
N ARG A 194 12.99 1.91 7.33
CA ARG A 194 14.39 1.73 7.74
C ARG A 194 14.52 1.01 9.08
N ILE A 195 13.66 1.36 10.05
CA ILE A 195 13.66 0.73 11.37
C ILE A 195 13.20 -0.73 11.28
N ARG A 196 12.10 -1.00 10.56
CA ARG A 196 11.47 -2.33 10.46
C ARG A 196 12.23 -3.30 9.58
N CYS A 197 12.89 -2.80 8.54
CA CYS A 197 13.57 -3.59 7.53
C CYS A 197 15.10 -3.51 7.60
N LYS A 198 15.65 -3.04 8.74
CA LYS A 198 17.10 -2.94 8.96
C LYS A 198 17.87 -4.25 8.71
N ASP A 199 17.21 -5.39 8.92
CA ASP A 199 17.77 -6.73 8.77
C ASP A 199 17.62 -7.26 7.33
N TYR A 200 16.99 -6.48 6.43
CA TYR A 200 16.74 -6.81 5.02
C TYR A 200 17.32 -5.71 4.10
N PRO A 201 18.66 -5.59 4.02
CA PRO A 201 19.31 -4.47 3.32
C PRO A 201 19.00 -4.42 1.82
N GLY A 202 18.81 -5.58 1.15
CA GLY A 202 18.45 -5.62 -0.27
C GLY A 202 17.11 -4.95 -0.57
N LEU A 203 16.14 -5.10 0.34
CA LEU A 203 14.86 -4.41 0.27
C LEU A 203 15.05 -2.89 0.42
N LEU A 204 15.77 -2.46 1.46
CA LEU A 204 15.99 -1.03 1.72
C LEU A 204 16.62 -0.32 0.52
N THR A 205 17.68 -0.88 -0.05
CA THR A 205 18.36 -0.30 -1.22
C THR A 205 17.41 -0.14 -2.41
N SER A 206 16.49 -1.09 -2.62
CA SER A 206 15.54 -1.04 -3.75
C SER A 206 14.51 0.09 -3.63
N TYR A 207 14.21 0.53 -2.41
CA TYR A 207 13.24 1.59 -2.15
C TYR A 207 13.88 2.94 -1.82
N GLU A 208 15.18 2.99 -1.51
CA GLU A 208 15.93 4.25 -1.39
C GLU A 208 15.87 5.07 -2.68
N ALA A 209 16.02 4.43 -3.84
CA ALA A 209 15.90 5.11 -5.13
C ALA A 209 14.49 5.67 -5.35
N GLN A 210 13.46 4.87 -5.08
CA GLN A 210 12.05 5.29 -5.24
C GLN A 210 11.67 6.42 -4.29
N PHE A 211 12.18 6.39 -3.05
CA PHE A 211 12.02 7.46 -2.09
C PHE A 211 12.75 8.73 -2.55
N SER A 212 13.98 8.60 -3.04
CA SER A 212 14.76 9.72 -3.59
C SER A 212 14.05 10.38 -4.78
N ASP A 213 13.46 9.60 -5.68
CA ASP A 213 12.71 10.12 -6.83
C ASP A 213 11.48 10.91 -6.37
N LEU A 214 10.75 10.37 -5.38
CA LEU A 214 9.60 11.06 -4.77
C LEU A 214 10.02 12.38 -4.13
N VAL A 215 11.10 12.38 -3.34
CA VAL A 215 11.61 13.58 -2.66
C VAL A 215 12.03 14.62 -3.69
N SER A 216 12.81 14.23 -4.69
CA SER A 216 13.27 15.10 -5.78
C SER A 216 12.08 15.75 -6.51
N PHE A 217 11.04 14.96 -6.83
CA PHE A 217 9.85 15.48 -7.47
C PHE A 217 9.18 16.59 -6.64
N PHE A 218 8.92 16.33 -5.35
CA PHE A 218 8.20 17.28 -4.51
C PHE A 218 9.05 18.47 -4.07
N ASP A 219 10.38 18.32 -3.97
CA ASP A 219 11.28 19.45 -3.78
C ASP A 219 11.25 20.38 -5.00
N ASN A 220 11.35 19.84 -6.21
CA ASN A 220 11.26 20.65 -7.42
C ASN A 220 9.88 21.28 -7.60
N TYR A 221 8.80 20.58 -7.21
CA TYR A 221 7.46 21.14 -7.12
C TYR A 221 7.40 22.34 -6.16
N ASN A 222 7.96 22.20 -4.95
CA ASN A 222 8.01 23.27 -3.97
C ASN A 222 8.84 24.47 -4.47
N GLN A 223 9.97 24.23 -5.13
CA GLN A 223 10.79 25.29 -5.71
C GLN A 223 10.04 26.05 -6.82
N GLN A 224 9.32 25.34 -7.69
CA GLN A 224 8.49 25.97 -8.72
C GLN A 224 7.38 26.83 -8.09
N LEU A 225 6.74 26.39 -7.00
CA LEU A 225 5.71 27.16 -6.30
C LEU A 225 6.20 28.50 -5.71
N LEU A 226 7.49 28.64 -5.42
CA LEU A 226 8.06 29.87 -4.87
C LEU A 226 8.10 31.01 -5.90
N THR A 227 8.22 30.68 -7.18
CA THR A 227 8.33 31.67 -8.26
C THR A 227 6.99 31.90 -8.96
N GLU A 228 6.06 30.95 -8.89
CA GLU A 228 4.78 31.01 -9.59
C GLU A 228 3.71 31.84 -8.85
N LYS A 229 3.22 32.88 -9.53
CA LYS A 229 2.18 33.79 -9.01
C LYS A 229 0.77 33.18 -9.07
N LYS A 230 0.51 32.35 -10.08
CA LYS A 230 -0.79 31.69 -10.32
C LYS A 230 -0.61 30.17 -10.51
N PRO A 231 -0.26 29.44 -9.43
CA PRO A 231 0.11 28.03 -9.51
C PRO A 231 -0.89 27.13 -10.25
N GLU A 232 -2.18 27.43 -10.10
CA GLU A 232 -3.29 26.69 -10.70
C GLU A 232 -3.36 26.75 -12.23
N SER A 233 -2.65 27.69 -12.85
CA SER A 233 -2.65 27.92 -14.30
C SER A 233 -1.39 27.40 -15.02
N VAL A 234 -0.50 26.72 -14.29
CA VAL A 234 0.76 26.21 -14.82
C VAL A 234 0.55 24.82 -15.43
N TYR A 235 1.03 24.60 -16.65
CA TYR A 235 0.88 23.35 -17.40
C TYR A 235 2.21 22.67 -17.75
N PHE A 236 3.32 23.10 -17.15
CA PHE A 236 4.66 22.55 -17.38
C PHE A 236 5.40 22.28 -16.06
N GLY A 237 6.45 21.46 -16.14
CA GLY A 237 7.24 21.06 -14.97
C GLY A 237 6.43 20.25 -13.96
N HIS A 238 6.93 20.19 -12.73
CA HIS A 238 6.36 19.39 -11.64
C HIS A 238 4.97 19.89 -11.25
N LEU A 239 4.78 21.22 -11.20
CA LEU A 239 3.47 21.82 -10.94
C LEU A 239 2.48 21.55 -12.08
N GLY A 240 2.94 21.51 -13.33
CA GLY A 240 2.14 21.10 -14.48
C GLY A 240 1.63 19.67 -14.36
N VAL A 241 2.47 18.73 -13.90
CA VAL A 241 2.07 17.35 -13.62
C VAL A 241 0.99 17.30 -12.53
N VAL A 242 1.18 18.02 -11.42
CA VAL A 242 0.18 18.10 -10.34
C VAL A 242 -1.16 18.65 -10.85
N ASN A 243 -1.13 19.74 -11.62
CA ASN A 243 -2.35 20.31 -12.20
C ASN A 243 -3.00 19.39 -13.24
N HIS A 244 -2.21 18.63 -13.99
CA HIS A 244 -2.72 17.62 -14.91
C HIS A 244 -3.50 16.54 -14.15
N ILE A 245 -2.91 15.98 -13.08
CA ILE A 245 -3.59 14.99 -12.23
C ILE A 245 -4.85 15.59 -11.59
N ARG A 246 -4.79 16.82 -11.06
CA ARG A 246 -5.96 17.52 -10.53
C ARG A 246 -7.08 17.61 -11.56
N THR A 247 -6.76 18.06 -12.76
CA THR A 247 -7.74 18.30 -13.83
C THR A 247 -8.37 16.99 -14.31
N PHE A 248 -7.56 15.97 -14.59
CA PHE A 248 -8.06 14.74 -15.20
C PHE A 248 -8.61 13.75 -14.17
N SER A 249 -7.89 13.50 -13.07
CA SER A 249 -8.33 12.57 -12.03
C SER A 249 -9.51 13.16 -11.26
N LEU A 250 -9.37 14.37 -10.72
CA LEU A 250 -10.33 14.89 -9.74
C LEU A 250 -11.49 15.68 -10.35
N GLU A 251 -11.20 16.58 -11.30
CA GLU A 251 -12.25 17.42 -11.89
C GLU A 251 -13.05 16.63 -12.94
N LYS A 252 -12.38 15.82 -13.77
CA LYS A 252 -13.00 15.06 -14.86
C LYS A 252 -13.33 13.61 -14.54
N HIS A 253 -12.93 13.09 -13.37
CA HIS A 253 -13.15 11.70 -12.98
C HIS A 253 -12.65 10.70 -14.04
N THR A 254 -11.50 10.99 -14.66
CA THR A 254 -10.89 10.16 -15.68
C THR A 254 -9.89 9.20 -15.03
N MET A 255 -10.01 7.90 -15.28
CA MET A 255 -9.04 6.93 -14.77
C MET A 255 -7.72 7.08 -15.54
N PRO A 256 -6.55 6.81 -14.92
CA PRO A 256 -5.26 6.87 -15.62
C PRO A 256 -5.21 6.06 -16.92
N MET A 257 -5.92 4.93 -16.96
CA MET A 257 -5.98 4.05 -18.13
C MET A 257 -6.78 4.63 -19.30
N ASP A 258 -7.67 5.60 -19.05
CA ASP A 258 -8.50 6.23 -20.08
C ASP A 258 -7.77 7.40 -20.79
N LEU A 259 -6.54 7.71 -20.36
CA LEU A 259 -5.69 8.76 -20.93
C LEU A 259 -4.70 8.25 -22.00
N LEU A 260 -4.64 6.92 -22.19
CA LEU A 260 -3.77 6.22 -23.15
C LEU A 260 -4.54 5.84 -24.42
#